data_AF-A0A3B5MSC3-F1
#
_entry.id   AF-A0A3B5MSC3-F1
#
_cell.length_a   1.000
_cell.length_b   1.000
_cell.length_c   1.000
_cell.angle_alpha   90.00
_cell.angle_beta   90.00
_cell.angle_gamma   90.00
#
_symmetry.space_group_name_H-M   'P 1'
#
loop_
_entity.id
_entity.type
_entity.pdbx_description
1 polymer ?
#
loop_
_entity_poly.entity_id
_entity_poly.type
_entity_poly.pdbx_seq_one_letter_code
_entity_poly.pdbx_strand_id
1 'polypeptide(L)'
;MDLTGAPHSVSSPDREPQPGPKLVRETRFSSWTPQGNKQSNLQVLFEERVKLLLHWFDLWTDSQRKRLLQALLGRCTKAQLKHCRNLLNDTVPVTRLDFTAVLPRCLSLYIMSFLSPRELCGAAQVSWHWRVLAEQDCLWAGRCIKRGWFLPYAPRDKEFGAWRNHYVSCISTLDRLSPQEAIATTLLYESFCFLVLSNIKLLVKLSFVLTCKRVTSHQLF
;
A
#
# COMPACT_ATOMS: atom_id res chain seq x y z
N MET A 1 -58.37 54.38 -25.83
CA MET A 1 -57.21 54.89 -26.60
C MET A 1 -56.56 55.97 -25.76
N ASP A 2 -55.61 55.53 -24.93
CA ASP A 2 -54.29 56.11 -24.67
C ASP A 2 -54.01 57.56 -25.15
N LEU A 3 -53.62 58.46 -24.23
CA LEU A 3 -52.22 58.95 -24.06
C LEU A 3 -52.11 60.29 -23.28
N THR A 4 -51.22 60.30 -22.27
CA THR A 4 -50.29 61.38 -21.83
C THR A 4 -50.86 62.76 -21.43
N GLY A 5 -50.39 63.48 -20.41
CA GLY A 5 -49.24 63.47 -19.50
C GLY A 5 -49.25 64.85 -18.81
N ALA A 6 -49.10 64.94 -17.49
CA ALA A 6 -47.86 65.27 -16.77
C ALA A 6 -48.03 66.61 -16.00
N PRO A 7 -47.33 66.82 -14.86
CA PRO A 7 -47.94 67.40 -13.67
C PRO A 7 -47.29 68.70 -13.14
N HIS A 8 -47.93 69.23 -12.10
CA HIS A 8 -47.56 70.37 -11.26
C HIS A 8 -46.24 70.20 -10.48
N SER A 9 -45.59 71.33 -10.18
CA SER A 9 -45.25 71.83 -8.82
C SER A 9 -43.84 72.42 -8.67
N VAL A 10 -43.86 73.76 -8.47
CA VAL A 10 -43.09 74.62 -7.55
C VAL A 10 -41.72 74.11 -7.06
N SER A 11 -40.71 74.92 -7.41
CA SER A 11 -39.32 74.87 -6.95
C SER A 11 -39.16 75.26 -5.47
N SER A 12 -38.21 74.63 -4.77
CA SER A 12 -37.64 75.08 -3.50
C SER A 12 -36.13 74.83 -3.50
N PRO A 13 -35.32 75.70 -2.88
CA PRO A 13 -33.91 75.85 -3.21
C PRO A 13 -33.01 74.81 -2.52
N ASP A 14 -31.89 74.55 -3.20
CA ASP A 14 -30.81 73.64 -2.84
C ASP A 14 -30.36 73.76 -1.37
N ARG A 15 -30.33 72.62 -0.67
CA ARG A 15 -29.49 72.42 0.51
C ARG A 15 -28.40 71.42 0.16
N GLU A 16 -27.16 71.91 0.08
CA GLU A 16 -25.98 71.04 -0.04
C GLU A 16 -25.90 70.04 1.14
N PRO A 17 -25.61 68.75 0.88
CA PRO A 17 -25.30 67.80 1.95
C PRO A 17 -23.90 68.04 2.50
N GLN A 18 -23.80 68.41 3.78
CA GLN A 18 -22.55 68.40 4.54
C GLN A 18 -21.97 66.97 4.63
N PRO A 19 -20.65 66.77 4.50
CA PRO A 19 -20.05 65.44 4.62
C PRO A 19 -20.03 65.01 6.09
N GLY A 20 -20.84 64.00 6.42
CA GLY A 20 -20.80 63.36 7.74
C GLY A 20 -19.46 62.67 8.01
N PRO A 21 -19.11 62.43 9.30
CA PRO A 21 -17.85 61.81 9.67
C PRO A 21 -17.75 60.42 9.04
N LYS A 22 -16.74 60.22 8.18
CA LYS A 22 -16.39 58.91 7.65
C LYS A 22 -16.00 58.03 8.82
N LEU A 23 -16.93 57.17 9.24
CA LEU A 23 -16.61 56.06 10.14
C LEU A 23 -15.68 55.14 9.34
N VAL A 24 -14.37 55.38 9.45
CA VAL A 24 -13.35 54.46 8.97
C VAL A 24 -13.55 53.19 9.80
N ARG A 25 -14.29 52.24 9.22
CA ARG A 25 -14.33 50.88 9.74
C ARG A 25 -12.92 50.34 9.56
N GLU A 26 -12.08 50.52 10.58
CA GLU A 26 -10.86 49.76 10.73
C GLU A 26 -11.25 48.29 10.64
N THR A 27 -10.96 47.71 9.48
CA THR A 27 -10.89 46.27 9.35
C THR A 27 -9.73 45.87 10.25
N ARG A 28 -10.04 45.44 11.48
CA ARG A 28 -9.10 44.77 12.37
C ARG A 28 -8.55 43.56 11.61
N PHE A 29 -7.46 43.79 10.90
CA PHE A 29 -6.57 42.74 10.40
C PHE A 29 -6.29 41.81 11.57
N SER A 30 -6.43 40.49 11.35
CA SER A 30 -6.14 39.48 12.36
C SER A 30 -4.76 39.74 12.95
N SER A 31 -4.72 40.15 14.21
CA SER A 31 -3.60 40.82 14.90
C SER A 31 -2.40 39.92 15.23
N TRP A 32 -2.17 38.84 14.49
CA TRP A 32 -1.26 37.76 14.90
C TRP A 32 -0.01 37.59 14.04
N THR A 33 0.28 38.53 13.14
CA THR A 33 1.54 38.49 12.35
C THR A 33 2.41 39.69 12.76
N PRO A 34 3.46 39.49 13.59
CA PRO A 34 4.38 40.56 13.95
C PRO A 34 5.05 41.16 12.70
N GLN A 35 4.96 42.48 12.52
CA GLN A 35 5.41 43.15 11.29
C GLN A 35 6.92 43.41 11.22
N GLY A 36 7.66 43.18 12.31
CA GLY A 36 9.04 43.65 12.48
C GLY A 36 10.15 42.83 11.79
N ASN A 37 9.92 41.57 11.42
CA ASN A 37 10.94 40.74 10.77
C ASN A 37 10.29 39.68 9.85
N LYS A 38 10.06 40.01 8.57
CA LYS A 38 9.31 39.14 7.64
C LYS A 38 9.87 37.72 7.56
N GLN A 39 11.20 37.54 7.54
CA GLN A 39 11.82 36.23 7.34
C GLN A 39 11.69 35.32 8.57
N SER A 40 11.98 35.84 9.77
CA SER A 40 11.83 35.07 11.01
C SER A 40 10.36 34.79 11.32
N ASN A 41 9.48 35.75 11.03
CA ASN A 41 8.05 35.56 11.18
C ASN A 41 7.53 34.48 10.22
N LEU A 42 8.00 34.40 8.98
CA LEU A 42 7.55 33.35 8.06
C LEU A 42 7.90 31.93 8.55
N GLN A 43 9.12 31.74 9.07
CA GLN A 43 9.54 30.43 9.57
C GLN A 43 8.90 30.09 10.92
N VAL A 44 8.94 31.01 11.89
CA VAL A 44 8.37 30.78 13.22
C VAL A 44 6.85 30.63 13.16
N LEU A 45 6.15 31.48 12.38
CA LEU A 45 4.69 31.36 12.23
C LEU A 45 4.29 30.11 11.45
N PHE A 46 5.11 29.64 10.52
CA PHE A 46 4.86 28.37 9.85
C PHE A 46 4.88 27.22 10.87
N GLU A 47 5.93 27.13 11.70
CA GLU A 47 6.04 26.10 12.73
C GLU A 47 4.88 26.16 13.73
N GLU A 48 4.51 27.34 14.21
CA GLU A 48 3.37 27.51 15.13
C GLU A 48 2.04 27.07 14.49
N ARG A 49 1.82 27.39 13.21
CA ARG A 49 0.62 26.95 12.47
C ARG A 49 0.62 25.44 12.23
N VAL A 50 1.78 24.85 11.96
CA VAL A 50 1.92 23.40 11.82
C VAL A 50 1.59 22.72 13.15
N LYS A 51 2.14 23.20 14.28
CA LYS A 51 1.82 22.66 15.62
C LYS A 51 0.33 22.74 15.91
N LEU A 52 -0.30 23.87 15.61
CA LEU A 52 -1.74 24.04 15.82
C LEU A 52 -2.55 23.06 14.95
N LEU A 53 -2.19 22.90 13.67
CA LEU A 53 -2.84 21.95 12.78
C LEU A 53 -2.70 20.52 13.29
N LEU A 54 -1.52 20.12 13.76
CA LEU A 54 -1.29 18.79 14.34
C LEU A 54 -2.14 18.55 15.58
N HIS A 55 -2.22 19.54 16.47
CA HIS A 55 -3.09 19.47 17.64
C HIS A 55 -4.57 19.22 17.26
N TRP A 56 -5.09 19.97 16.28
CA TRP A 56 -6.46 19.73 15.78
C TRP A 56 -6.60 18.36 15.10
N PHE A 57 -5.60 17.94 14.35
CA PHE A 57 -5.57 16.64 13.69
C PHE A 57 -5.73 15.50 14.71
N ASP A 58 -5.05 15.59 15.85
CA ASP A 58 -5.12 14.60 16.92
C ASP A 58 -6.52 14.53 17.57
N LEU A 59 -7.25 15.65 17.59
CA LEU A 59 -8.63 15.70 18.11
C LEU A 59 -9.68 15.20 17.12
N TRP A 60 -9.36 15.13 15.82
CA TRP A 60 -10.31 14.73 14.79
C TRP A 60 -10.53 13.22 14.68
N THR A 61 -11.70 12.83 14.20
CA THR A 61 -12.04 11.43 13.91
C THR A 61 -11.31 10.91 12.67
N ASP A 62 -11.22 9.58 12.54
CA ASP A 62 -10.58 8.93 11.37
C ASP A 62 -11.16 9.41 10.03
N SER A 63 -12.48 9.59 9.93
CA SER A 63 -13.13 10.08 8.70
C SER A 63 -12.75 11.53 8.38
N GLN A 64 -12.64 12.38 9.40
CA GLN A 64 -12.21 13.78 9.25
C GLN A 64 -10.73 13.86 8.85
N ARG A 65 -9.86 13.07 9.48
CA ARG A 65 -8.43 12.97 9.13
C ARG A 65 -8.25 12.54 7.67
N LYS A 66 -8.96 11.49 7.23
CA LYS A 66 -8.93 11.02 5.83
C LYS A 66 -9.38 12.10 4.85
N ARG A 67 -10.45 12.82 5.18
CA ARG A 67 -10.94 13.93 4.34
C ARG A 67 -9.92 15.06 4.21
N LEU A 68 -9.26 15.45 5.31
CA LEU A 68 -8.19 16.45 5.28
C LEU A 68 -7.05 15.99 4.37
N LEU A 69 -6.57 14.75 4.54
CA LEU A 69 -5.48 14.20 3.73
C LEU A 69 -5.84 14.20 2.24
N GLN A 70 -7.06 13.81 1.88
CA GLN A 70 -7.55 13.87 0.51
C GLN A 70 -7.55 15.31 -0.03
N ALA A 71 -8.01 16.28 0.76
CA ALA A 71 -8.02 17.68 0.36
C ALA A 71 -6.61 18.25 0.17
N LEU A 72 -5.66 17.89 1.04
CA LEU A 72 -4.26 18.31 0.94
C LEU A 72 -3.60 17.72 -0.31
N LEU A 73 -3.72 16.40 -0.51
CA LEU A 73 -3.16 15.71 -1.67
C LEU A 73 -3.75 16.22 -2.99
N GLY A 74 -5.04 16.56 -3.02
CA GLY A 74 -5.71 17.15 -4.19
C GLY A 74 -5.17 18.52 -4.61
N ARG A 75 -4.46 19.24 -3.71
CA ARG A 75 -3.83 20.54 -4.00
C ARG A 75 -2.33 20.43 -4.31
N CYS A 76 -1.74 19.24 -4.21
CA CYS A 76 -0.32 19.04 -4.44
C CYS A 76 0.03 18.97 -5.94
N THR A 77 1.21 19.45 -6.29
CA THR A 77 1.83 19.24 -7.60
C THR A 77 2.29 17.78 -7.78
N LYS A 78 2.55 17.35 -9.02
CA LYS A 78 3.10 16.00 -9.30
C LYS A 78 4.40 15.71 -8.55
N ALA A 79 5.28 16.70 -8.40
CA ALA A 79 6.53 16.55 -7.66
C ALA A 79 6.28 16.34 -6.16
N GLN A 80 5.35 17.10 -5.57
CA GLN A 80 4.95 16.94 -4.17
C GLN A 80 4.27 15.60 -3.92
N LEU A 81 3.39 15.15 -4.81
CA LEU A 81 2.76 13.81 -4.73
C LEU A 81 3.80 12.69 -4.78
N LYS A 82 4.82 12.82 -5.65
CA LYS A 82 5.94 11.86 -5.71
C LYS A 82 6.72 11.84 -4.39
N HIS A 83 6.97 12.99 -3.79
CA HIS A 83 7.59 13.09 -2.47
C HIS A 83 6.74 12.41 -1.39
N CYS A 84 5.43 12.70 -1.32
CA CYS A 84 4.50 12.03 -0.39
C CYS A 84 4.50 10.51 -0.57
N ARG A 85 4.51 10.01 -1.81
CA ARG A 85 4.59 8.57 -2.10
C ARG A 85 5.87 7.94 -1.53
N ASN A 86 7.01 8.60 -1.71
CA ASN A 86 8.28 8.09 -1.19
C ASN A 86 8.26 8.06 0.35
N LEU A 87 7.80 9.14 0.99
CA LEU A 87 7.64 9.20 2.45
C LEU A 87 6.73 8.10 2.98
N LEU A 88 5.61 7.83 2.28
CA LEU A 88 4.71 6.73 2.61
C LEU A 88 5.38 5.36 2.46
N ASN A 89 6.18 5.15 1.41
CA ASN A 89 6.91 3.90 1.21
C ASN A 89 8.00 3.66 2.27
N ASP A 90 8.61 4.73 2.79
CA ASP A 90 9.63 4.65 3.85
C ASP A 90 8.99 4.37 5.23
N THR A 91 7.80 4.93 5.47
CA THR A 91 7.10 4.84 6.77
C THR A 91 6.17 3.64 6.88
N VAL A 92 5.51 3.26 5.80
CA VAL A 92 4.67 2.06 5.73
C VAL A 92 5.56 0.96 5.16
N PRO A 93 6.00 -0.03 5.97
CA PRO A 93 6.80 -1.11 5.44
C PRO A 93 6.00 -1.76 4.31
N VAL A 94 6.64 -1.89 3.15
CA VAL A 94 6.09 -2.52 1.94
C VAL A 94 5.88 -4.01 2.24
N THR A 95 4.87 -4.29 3.03
CA THR A 95 4.52 -5.61 3.58
C THR A 95 3.66 -6.42 2.61
N ARG A 96 3.34 -5.85 1.44
CA ARG A 96 2.30 -6.35 0.53
C ARG A 96 2.67 -6.19 -0.95
N LEU A 97 3.96 -6.22 -1.29
CA LEU A 97 4.37 -6.28 -2.69
C LEU A 97 4.50 -7.73 -3.12
N ASP A 98 3.69 -8.11 -4.10
CA ASP A 98 3.87 -9.38 -4.79
C ASP A 98 5.10 -9.28 -5.70
N PHE A 99 6.23 -9.81 -5.24
CA PHE A 99 7.49 -9.80 -6.00
C PHE A 99 7.34 -10.52 -7.35
N THR A 100 6.41 -11.46 -7.48
CA THR A 100 6.18 -12.22 -8.72
C THR A 100 5.48 -11.40 -9.80
N ALA A 101 4.89 -10.25 -9.43
CA ALA A 101 4.28 -9.31 -10.36
C ALA A 101 5.26 -8.22 -10.84
N VAL A 102 6.36 -8.02 -10.13
CA VAL A 102 7.35 -6.96 -10.38
C VAL A 102 8.62 -7.52 -11.01
N LEU A 103 9.04 -8.71 -10.56
CA LEU A 103 10.26 -9.33 -11.04
C LEU A 103 10.03 -10.14 -12.32
N PRO A 104 11.01 -10.20 -13.23
CA PRO A 104 11.05 -11.19 -14.30
C PRO A 104 10.88 -12.61 -13.76
N ARG A 105 10.18 -13.46 -14.51
CA ARG A 105 9.84 -14.85 -14.12
C ARG A 105 11.05 -15.67 -13.64
N CYS A 106 12.20 -15.52 -14.27
CA CYS A 106 13.43 -16.23 -13.90
C CYS A 106 13.88 -15.91 -12.46
N LEU A 107 13.80 -14.64 -12.05
CA LEU A 107 14.16 -14.22 -10.69
C LEU A 107 13.12 -14.69 -9.68
N SER A 108 11.83 -14.66 -10.03
CA SER A 108 10.78 -15.21 -9.17
C SER A 108 10.96 -16.70 -8.91
N LEU A 109 11.28 -17.48 -9.95
CA LEU A 109 11.55 -18.93 -9.81
C LEU A 109 12.83 -19.20 -9.04
N TYR A 110 13.88 -18.38 -9.22
CA TYR A 110 15.09 -18.46 -8.41
C TYR A 110 14.80 -18.25 -6.92
N ILE A 111 14.02 -17.22 -6.58
CA ILE A 111 13.60 -16.97 -5.19
C ILE A 111 12.77 -18.16 -4.65
N MET A 112 11.82 -18.65 -5.44
CA MET A 112 11.01 -19.82 -5.06
C MET A 112 11.82 -21.10 -4.89
N SER A 113 12.96 -21.24 -5.57
CA SER A 113 13.83 -22.42 -5.44
C SER A 113 14.40 -22.61 -4.03
N PHE A 114 14.52 -21.53 -3.25
CA PHE A 114 14.95 -21.58 -1.84
C PHE A 114 13.86 -22.07 -0.88
N LEU A 115 12.60 -22.16 -1.32
CA LEU A 115 11.50 -22.62 -0.48
C LEU A 115 11.54 -24.14 -0.32
N SER A 116 11.15 -24.63 0.86
CA SER A 116 10.92 -26.05 1.08
C SER A 116 9.69 -26.54 0.29
N PRO A 117 9.53 -27.85 0.03
CA PRO A 117 8.35 -28.39 -0.66
C PRO A 117 7.03 -28.00 0.01
N ARG A 118 7.02 -27.96 1.35
CA ARG A 118 5.86 -27.51 2.14
C ARG A 118 5.55 -26.03 1.92
N GLU A 119 6.58 -25.18 1.92
CA GLU A 119 6.43 -23.74 1.65
C GLU A 119 5.98 -23.48 0.20
N LEU A 120 6.46 -24.25 -0.78
CA LEU A 120 5.98 -24.17 -2.17
C LEU A 120 4.50 -24.55 -2.30
N CYS A 121 4.05 -25.59 -1.58
CA CYS A 121 2.62 -25.93 -1.52
C CYS A 121 1.79 -24.82 -0.87
N GLY A 122 2.33 -24.10 0.12
CA GLY A 122 1.68 -22.91 0.69
C GLY A 122 1.64 -21.73 -0.29
N ALA A 123 2.75 -21.50 -1.01
CA ALA A 123 2.86 -20.49 -2.05
C ALA A 123 1.80 -20.70 -3.15
N ALA A 124 1.56 -21.95 -3.57
CA ALA A 124 0.55 -22.30 -4.57
C ALA A 124 -0.91 -22.01 -4.16
N GLN A 125 -1.16 -21.71 -2.88
CA GLN A 125 -2.47 -21.36 -2.35
C GLN A 125 -2.71 -19.84 -2.29
N VAL A 126 -1.68 -19.02 -2.55
CA VAL A 126 -1.79 -17.55 -2.48
C VAL A 126 -2.64 -17.01 -3.63
N SER A 127 -2.31 -17.35 -4.87
CA SER A 127 -3.05 -16.93 -6.07
C SER A 127 -2.81 -17.89 -7.23
N TRP A 128 -3.59 -17.76 -8.30
CA TRP A 128 -3.38 -18.55 -9.51
C TRP A 128 -1.98 -18.33 -10.11
N HIS A 129 -1.50 -17.08 -10.14
CA HIS A 129 -0.16 -16.74 -10.62
C HIS A 129 0.94 -17.41 -9.80
N TRP A 130 0.78 -17.38 -8.46
CA TRP A 130 1.71 -18.07 -7.56
C TRP A 130 1.68 -19.58 -7.71
N ARG A 131 0.49 -20.17 -7.94
CA ARG A 131 0.35 -21.59 -8.24
C ARG A 131 1.14 -21.99 -9.47
N VAL A 132 0.94 -21.26 -10.56
CA VAL A 132 1.66 -21.53 -11.82
C VAL A 132 3.17 -21.48 -11.59
N LEU A 133 3.70 -20.50 -10.85
CA LEU A 133 5.13 -20.42 -10.56
C LEU A 133 5.62 -21.52 -9.60
N ALA A 134 4.89 -21.79 -8.52
CA ALA A 134 5.28 -22.75 -7.50
C ALA A 134 5.22 -24.21 -8.00
N GLU A 135 4.43 -24.50 -9.04
CA GLU A 135 4.29 -25.83 -9.63
C GLU A 135 5.19 -26.06 -10.86
N GLN A 136 6.11 -25.14 -11.16
CA GLN A 136 7.04 -25.29 -12.28
C GLN A 136 8.01 -26.46 -12.11
N ASP A 137 8.22 -27.22 -13.17
CA ASP A 137 9.07 -28.40 -13.19
C ASP A 137 10.50 -28.14 -12.72
N CYS A 138 11.07 -26.97 -13.04
CA CYS A 138 12.41 -26.59 -12.60
C CYS A 138 12.56 -26.56 -11.06
N LEU A 139 11.47 -26.40 -10.30
CA LEU A 139 11.48 -26.41 -8.84
C LEU A 139 11.41 -27.84 -8.25
N TRP A 140 10.82 -28.79 -8.99
CA TRP A 140 10.48 -30.12 -8.49
C TRP A 140 11.33 -31.24 -9.11
N ALA A 141 11.65 -31.16 -10.40
CA ALA A 141 12.38 -32.20 -11.12
C ALA A 141 13.72 -32.53 -10.46
N GLY A 142 14.54 -31.51 -10.15
CA GLY A 142 15.80 -31.70 -9.45
C GLY A 142 15.66 -32.29 -8.04
N ARG A 143 14.50 -32.11 -7.37
CA ARG A 143 14.23 -32.67 -6.04
C ARG A 143 13.82 -34.14 -6.13
N CYS A 144 13.10 -34.53 -7.18
CA CYS A 144 12.71 -35.91 -7.46
C CYS A 144 13.93 -36.73 -7.94
N ILE A 145 14.67 -36.22 -8.93
CA ILE A 145 15.82 -36.91 -9.53
C ILE A 145 16.90 -37.22 -8.49
N LYS A 146 17.18 -36.28 -7.57
CA LYS A 146 18.14 -36.51 -6.46
C LYS A 146 17.74 -37.65 -5.52
N ARG A 147 16.47 -38.03 -5.49
CA ARG A 147 15.93 -39.15 -4.70
C ARG A 147 15.72 -40.41 -5.52
N GLY A 148 16.14 -40.42 -6.79
CA GLY A 148 15.88 -41.52 -7.72
C GLY A 148 14.41 -41.63 -8.15
N TRP A 149 13.62 -40.56 -8.00
CA TRP A 149 12.22 -40.54 -8.41
C TRP A 149 12.13 -39.97 -9.83
N PHE A 150 11.71 -40.82 -10.75
CA PHE A 150 11.58 -40.49 -12.17
C PHE A 150 10.12 -40.63 -12.59
N LEU A 151 9.66 -39.71 -13.43
CA LEU A 151 8.36 -39.83 -14.05
C LEU A 151 8.35 -41.03 -15.00
N PRO A 152 7.26 -41.83 -15.03
CA PRO A 152 7.14 -42.98 -15.93
C PRO A 152 6.88 -42.56 -17.39
N TYR A 153 6.74 -41.26 -17.65
CA TYR A 153 6.54 -40.67 -18.97
C TYR A 153 7.28 -39.33 -19.08
N ALA A 154 7.55 -38.90 -20.30
CA ALA A 154 8.02 -37.55 -20.57
C ALA A 154 6.83 -36.58 -20.53
N PRO A 155 6.83 -35.54 -19.66
CA PRO A 155 5.78 -34.55 -19.62
C PRO A 155 5.55 -33.92 -20.99
N ARG A 156 4.29 -33.69 -21.34
CA ARG A 156 3.96 -32.98 -22.59
C ARG A 156 4.27 -31.49 -22.45
N ASP A 157 4.44 -30.81 -23.59
CA ASP A 157 4.54 -29.36 -23.61
C ASP A 157 3.34 -28.73 -22.88
N LYS A 158 3.62 -27.83 -21.93
CA LYS A 158 2.61 -27.13 -21.09
C LYS A 158 1.90 -28.01 -20.05
N GLU A 159 2.38 -29.22 -19.78
CA GLU A 159 1.91 -29.99 -18.64
C GLU A 159 2.49 -29.41 -17.34
N PHE A 160 1.67 -28.72 -16.56
CA PHE A 160 2.11 -28.08 -15.32
C PHE A 160 1.88 -28.99 -14.11
N GLY A 161 2.86 -29.03 -13.22
CA GLY A 161 2.72 -29.72 -11.93
C GLY A 161 2.89 -31.23 -11.95
N ALA A 162 3.27 -31.84 -13.08
CA ALA A 162 3.53 -33.29 -13.17
C ALA A 162 4.60 -33.73 -12.14
N TRP A 163 5.74 -33.03 -12.12
CA TRP A 163 6.81 -33.31 -11.15
C TRP A 163 6.41 -33.02 -9.71
N ARG A 164 5.61 -31.98 -9.47
CA ARG A 164 5.09 -31.65 -8.14
C ARG A 164 4.16 -32.74 -7.62
N ASN A 165 3.22 -33.19 -8.45
CA ASN A 165 2.25 -34.23 -8.10
C ASN A 165 2.95 -35.57 -7.87
N HIS A 166 3.94 -35.90 -8.70
CA HIS A 166 4.78 -37.08 -8.49
C HIS A 166 5.56 -37.00 -7.17
N TYR A 167 6.18 -35.86 -6.87
CA TYR A 167 6.87 -35.65 -5.57
C TYR A 167 5.93 -35.91 -4.39
N VAL A 168 4.72 -35.34 -4.41
CA VAL A 168 3.73 -35.53 -3.33
C VAL A 168 3.29 -36.99 -3.23
N SER A 169 3.14 -37.68 -4.36
CA SER A 169 2.82 -39.12 -4.40
C SER A 169 3.94 -39.99 -3.82
N CYS A 170 5.20 -39.70 -4.13
CA CYS A 170 6.35 -40.43 -3.58
C CYS A 170 6.51 -40.20 -2.08
N ILE A 171 6.30 -38.97 -1.59
CA ILE A 171 6.33 -38.69 -0.15
C ILE A 171 5.20 -39.42 0.58
N SER A 172 3.97 -39.38 0.06
CA SER A 172 2.83 -40.03 0.73
C SER A 172 2.94 -41.55 0.76
N THR A 173 3.63 -42.15 -0.21
CA THR A 173 3.94 -43.58 -0.21
C THR A 173 5.06 -43.93 0.78
N LEU A 174 6.07 -43.08 0.94
CA LEU A 174 7.10 -43.26 1.97
C LEU A 174 6.55 -43.12 3.40
N ASP A 175 5.71 -42.13 3.66
CA ASP A 175 5.08 -41.94 4.99
C ASP A 175 4.22 -43.15 5.40
N ARG A 176 3.65 -43.87 4.41
CA ARG A 176 2.90 -45.12 4.66
C ARG A 176 3.80 -46.32 4.96
N LEU A 177 5.08 -46.26 4.63
CA LEU A 177 6.04 -47.36 4.76
C LEU A 177 6.91 -47.24 6.02
N SER A 178 6.86 -46.12 6.77
CA SER A 178 7.66 -45.96 7.99
C SER A 178 6.81 -45.58 9.20
N PRO A 179 6.72 -46.48 10.19
CA PRO A 179 6.95 -46.10 11.56
C PRO A 179 8.20 -46.83 12.03
N GLN A 180 9.39 -46.22 11.91
CA GLN A 180 10.44 -46.34 12.93
C GLN A 180 11.75 -45.54 12.77
N GLU A 181 12.04 -44.81 11.68
CA GLU A 181 13.35 -44.12 11.59
C GLU A 181 13.23 -42.69 11.04
N ALA A 182 13.06 -41.70 11.93
CA ALA A 182 13.15 -40.28 11.55
C ALA A 182 13.62 -39.41 12.72
N ILE A 183 14.83 -39.67 13.24
CA ILE A 183 15.60 -38.67 13.99
C ILE A 183 17.01 -38.65 13.43
N ALA A 184 17.27 -37.73 12.51
CA ALA A 184 18.54 -37.03 12.33
C ALA A 184 18.51 -36.32 10.97
N THR A 185 18.25 -35.01 10.97
CA THR A 185 18.91 -34.01 10.10
C THR A 185 18.16 -32.68 10.21
N THR A 186 18.23 -32.02 11.38
CA THR A 186 17.66 -30.68 11.52
C THR A 186 18.57 -29.75 12.30
N LEU A 187 19.89 -29.76 12.07
CA LEU A 187 20.77 -28.78 12.73
C LEU A 187 22.00 -28.42 11.89
N LEU A 188 21.86 -28.02 10.62
CA LEU A 188 22.94 -27.31 9.88
C LEU A 188 22.39 -26.42 8.75
N TYR A 189 21.44 -25.52 9.05
CA TYR A 189 21.02 -24.46 8.10
C TYR A 189 20.65 -23.13 8.79
N GLU A 190 21.08 -22.93 10.04
CA GLU A 190 20.54 -21.88 10.93
C GLU A 190 21.40 -20.60 11.05
N SER A 191 22.49 -20.40 10.31
CA SER A 191 23.29 -19.16 10.53
C SER A 191 23.55 -18.27 9.31
N PHE A 192 23.35 -18.73 8.08
CA PHE A 192 23.46 -17.86 6.90
C PHE A 192 22.10 -17.42 6.31
N CYS A 193 21.03 -18.10 6.72
CA CYS A 193 19.68 -17.87 6.22
C CYS A 193 18.93 -16.72 6.93
N PHE A 194 19.35 -16.29 8.12
CA PHE A 194 18.52 -15.40 8.96
C PHE A 194 18.31 -14.00 8.38
N LEU A 195 19.29 -13.35 7.74
CA LEU A 195 19.10 -11.95 7.30
C LEU A 195 18.35 -11.83 5.95
N VAL A 196 18.63 -12.72 5.00
CA VAL A 196 17.99 -12.68 3.68
C VAL A 196 16.63 -13.40 3.71
N LEU A 197 16.51 -14.54 4.43
CA LEU A 197 15.23 -15.24 4.55
C LEU A 197 14.30 -14.63 5.59
N SER A 198 14.73 -13.85 6.58
CA SER A 198 13.75 -13.19 7.46
C SER A 198 12.88 -12.20 6.69
N ASN A 199 13.45 -11.43 5.77
CA ASN A 199 12.67 -10.50 4.95
C ASN A 199 11.80 -11.22 3.90
N ILE A 200 12.33 -12.26 3.24
CA ILE A 200 11.58 -13.01 2.21
C ILE A 200 10.53 -13.94 2.85
N LYS A 201 10.84 -14.64 3.94
CA LYS A 201 9.87 -15.47 4.68
C LYS A 201 8.83 -14.61 5.38
N LEU A 202 9.17 -13.42 5.88
CA LEU A 202 8.18 -12.49 6.43
C LEU A 202 7.28 -11.93 5.33
N LEU A 203 7.80 -11.61 4.14
CA LEU A 203 7.00 -11.21 2.98
C LEU A 203 6.07 -12.33 2.48
N VAL A 204 6.55 -13.58 2.43
CA VAL A 204 5.73 -14.74 2.06
C VAL A 204 4.68 -15.04 3.15
N LYS A 205 5.03 -14.97 4.45
CA LYS A 205 4.09 -15.14 5.57
C LYS A 205 3.08 -14.00 5.70
N LEU A 206 3.46 -12.75 5.43
CA LEU A 206 2.54 -11.60 5.43
C LEU A 206 1.61 -11.64 4.22
N SER A 207 2.12 -11.98 3.03
CA SER A 207 1.26 -12.25 1.87
C SER A 207 0.30 -13.40 2.14
N PHE A 208 0.71 -14.45 2.87
CA PHE A 208 -0.16 -15.54 3.30
C PHE A 208 -1.28 -15.05 4.23
N VAL A 209 -0.96 -14.32 5.30
CA VAL A 209 -1.95 -13.79 6.26
C VAL A 209 -2.93 -12.78 5.61
N LEU A 210 -2.43 -11.97 4.68
CA LEU A 210 -3.22 -10.91 4.05
C LEU A 210 -4.05 -11.40 2.86
N THR A 211 -3.59 -12.44 2.15
CA THR A 211 -4.35 -13.02 1.03
C THR A 211 -5.42 -14.01 1.52
N CYS A 212 -5.15 -14.78 2.59
CA CYS A 212 -6.16 -15.64 3.22
C CYS A 212 -7.34 -14.86 3.80
N LYS A 213 -7.14 -13.64 4.33
CA LYS A 213 -8.26 -12.76 4.75
C LYS A 213 -9.19 -12.36 3.60
N ARG A 214 -8.76 -12.46 2.34
CA ARG A 214 -9.59 -12.13 1.17
C ARG A 214 -10.46 -13.31 0.70
N VAL A 215 -10.01 -14.54 0.91
CA VAL A 215 -10.73 -15.75 0.46
C VAL A 215 -11.90 -16.10 1.39
N THR A 216 -11.81 -15.82 2.69
CA THR A 216 -12.92 -16.05 3.64
C THR A 216 -14.05 -15.01 3.57
N SER A 217 -13.88 -13.88 2.89
CA SER A 217 -14.92 -12.84 2.76
C SER A 217 -15.72 -12.90 1.45
N HIS A 218 -15.38 -13.79 0.51
CA HIS A 218 -16.07 -13.93 -0.78
C HIS A 218 -16.75 -15.30 -0.97
N GLN A 219 -17.01 -16.04 0.12
CA GLN A 219 -17.79 -17.29 0.14
C GLN A 219 -18.94 -17.25 1.17
N LEU A 220 -19.45 -16.06 1.46
CA LEU A 220 -20.77 -15.88 2.08
C LEU A 220 -21.55 -14.89 1.21
N PHE A 221 -21.99 -15.39 0.05
CA PHE A 221 -23.26 -15.12 -0.64
C PHE A 221 -23.33 -16.04 -1.86
#